data_AF-A0AAE6WN97-F1
#
_entry.id   AF-A0AAE6WN97-F1
#
_cell.length_a   1.000
_cell.length_b   1.000
_cell.length_c   1.000
_cell.angle_alpha   90.00
_cell.angle_beta   90.00
_cell.angle_gamma   90.00
#
_symmetry.space_group_name_H-M   'P 1'
#
loop_
_entity.id
_entity.type
_entity.pdbx_description
1 polymer ?
#
loop_
_entity_poly.entity_id
_entity_poly.type
_entity_poly.pdbx_seq_one_letter_code
_entity_poly.pdbx_strand_id
1 'polypeptide(L)'
;MNLTVSSHAIKRAVERFNVSQTKAAEWIRNQLSRAMFISTTIDKYGKPGRLYARGQIGIILHESSDLVVTVMQYTKPTPDVRDKVCIYLTKELRKLERKESSLSRKTRITIAEMTVERSRIVLKRERARSVATINACQALINGIDLHITQLNAELRALRLEKKNVAKSLAVYSA
;
A
#
# COMPACT_ATOMS: atom_id res chain seq x y z
N MET A 1 16.49 -19.42 23.28
CA MET A 1 16.59 -20.10 21.96
C MET A 1 18.03 -20.00 21.49
N ASN A 2 18.80 -21.09 21.51
CA ASN A 2 20.19 -21.09 21.03
C ASN A 2 20.19 -21.26 19.52
N LEU A 3 19.98 -20.16 18.80
CA LEU A 3 19.94 -20.14 17.34
C LEU A 3 21.36 -20.20 16.77
N THR A 4 21.67 -21.30 16.10
CA THR A 4 22.94 -21.53 15.42
C THR A 4 22.83 -21.12 13.95
N VAL A 5 23.83 -20.40 13.44
CA VAL A 5 23.87 -19.97 12.04
C VAL A 5 24.96 -20.75 11.34
N SER A 6 24.62 -21.45 10.26
CA SER A 6 25.60 -22.21 9.49
C SER A 6 26.56 -21.30 8.73
N SER A 7 27.78 -21.79 8.46
CA SER A 7 28.76 -21.11 7.60
C SER A 7 28.21 -20.83 6.20
N HIS A 8 27.34 -21.71 5.69
CA HIS A 8 26.67 -21.51 4.40
C HIS A 8 25.74 -20.30 4.44
N ALA A 9 24.91 -20.16 5.48
CA ALA A 9 24.03 -19.02 5.66
C ALA A 9 24.81 -17.69 5.77
N ILE A 10 25.93 -17.69 6.51
CA ILE A 10 26.84 -16.54 6.60
C ILE A 10 27.35 -16.13 5.22
N LYS A 11 27.88 -17.08 4.44
CA LYS A 11 28.36 -16.81 3.07
C LYS A 11 27.26 -16.23 2.18
N ARG A 12 26.04 -16.77 2.24
CA ARG A 12 24.90 -16.25 1.47
C ARG A 12 24.47 -14.85 1.91
N ALA A 13 24.57 -14.51 3.19
CA ALA A 13 24.29 -13.17 3.66
C ALA A 13 25.27 -12.13 3.09
N VAL A 14 26.56 -12.48 3.04
CA VAL A 14 27.60 -11.62 2.43
C VAL A 14 27.31 -11.46 0.93
N GLU A 15 27.15 -12.57 0.20
CA GLU A 15 26.97 -12.56 -1.26
C GLU A 15 25.69 -11.84 -1.72
N ARG A 16 24.57 -12.06 -1.02
CA ARG A 16 23.24 -11.61 -1.50
C ARG A 16 22.81 -10.27 -0.91
N PHE A 17 23.32 -9.92 0.27
CA PHE A 17 22.87 -8.73 1.01
C PHE A 17 24.01 -7.77 1.35
N ASN A 18 25.23 -8.03 0.87
CA ASN A 18 26.41 -7.21 1.09
C ASN A 18 26.68 -6.92 2.58
N VAL A 19 26.38 -7.89 3.45
CA VAL A 19 26.62 -7.79 4.89
C VAL A 19 28.08 -8.15 5.17
N SER A 20 28.74 -7.43 6.09
CA SER A 20 30.08 -7.80 6.54
C SER A 20 30.10 -9.20 7.14
N GLN A 21 31.07 -10.02 6.75
CA GLN A 21 31.19 -11.41 7.19
C GLN A 21 31.18 -11.57 8.72
N THR A 22 31.82 -10.65 9.45
CA THR A 22 31.87 -10.67 10.92
C THR A 22 30.52 -10.36 11.57
N LYS A 23 29.67 -9.58 10.90
CA LYS A 23 28.33 -9.19 11.37
C LYS A 23 27.19 -10.04 10.80
N ALA A 24 27.48 -10.92 9.84
CA ALA A 24 26.48 -11.68 9.10
C ALA A 24 25.61 -12.55 10.02
N ALA A 25 26.20 -13.26 10.98
CA ALA A 25 25.45 -14.11 11.90
C ALA A 25 24.45 -13.29 12.73
N GLU A 26 24.89 -12.19 13.34
CA GLU A 26 24.03 -11.28 14.12
C GLU A 26 22.91 -10.69 13.25
N TRP A 27 23.24 -10.24 12.04
CA TRP A 27 22.26 -9.73 11.09
C TRP A 27 21.18 -10.77 10.77
N ILE A 28 21.56 -12.02 10.51
CA ILE A 28 20.61 -13.12 10.25
C ILE A 28 19.66 -13.31 11.45
N ARG A 29 20.18 -13.31 12.68
CA ARG A 29 19.35 -13.46 13.89
C ARG A 29 18.32 -12.33 14.01
N ASN A 30 18.73 -11.10 13.74
CA ASN A 30 17.85 -9.92 13.76
C ASN A 30 16.78 -9.98 12.66
N GLN A 31 17.12 -10.45 11.45
CA GLN A 31 16.11 -10.65 10.42
C GLN A 31 15.10 -11.73 10.80
N LEU A 32 15.57 -12.84 11.38
CA LEU A 32 14.72 -13.95 11.80
C LEU A 32 13.76 -13.56 12.93
N SER A 33 14.22 -12.81 13.94
CA SER A 33 13.36 -12.40 15.07
C SER A 33 12.19 -11.51 14.64
N ARG A 34 12.29 -10.91 13.45
CA ARG A 34 11.26 -10.06 12.83
C ARG A 34 10.56 -10.73 11.65
N ALA A 35 10.91 -11.98 11.35
CA ALA A 35 10.36 -12.72 10.23
C ALA A 35 9.10 -13.49 10.64
N MET A 36 8.21 -13.68 9.67
CA MET A 36 7.01 -14.51 9.82
C MET A 36 7.30 -15.91 9.30
N PHE A 37 6.83 -16.95 10.00
CA PHE A 37 6.82 -18.30 9.46
C PHE A 37 5.87 -18.35 8.26
N ILE A 38 6.33 -18.88 7.12
CA ILE A 38 5.55 -18.95 5.89
C ILE A 38 5.04 -20.37 5.66
N SER A 39 5.95 -21.35 5.64
CA SER A 39 5.62 -22.75 5.37
C SER A 39 6.81 -23.65 5.73
N THR A 40 6.56 -24.95 5.84
CA THR A 40 7.62 -25.94 5.61
C THR A 40 7.97 -25.96 4.12
N THR A 41 9.23 -26.20 3.81
CA THR A 41 9.77 -26.28 2.44
C THR A 41 10.74 -27.45 2.36
N ILE A 42 11.07 -27.85 1.14
CA ILE A 42 12.16 -28.77 0.87
C ILE A 42 13.30 -28.04 0.15
N ASP A 43 14.53 -28.47 0.39
CA ASP A 43 15.67 -28.04 -0.41
C ASP A 43 15.78 -28.86 -1.72
N LYS A 44 16.79 -28.54 -2.53
CA LYS A 44 17.05 -29.23 -3.81
C LYS A 44 17.44 -30.71 -3.66
N TYR A 45 17.72 -31.17 -2.45
CA TYR A 45 18.03 -32.56 -2.12
C TYR A 45 16.86 -33.25 -1.40
N GLY A 46 15.69 -32.60 -1.32
CA GLY A 46 14.51 -33.12 -0.65
C GLY A 46 14.57 -33.02 0.88
N LYS A 47 15.55 -32.32 1.46
CA LYS A 47 15.62 -32.15 2.92
C LYS A 47 14.59 -31.12 3.38
N PRO A 48 13.76 -31.46 4.38
CA PRO A 48 12.76 -30.56 4.91
C PRO A 48 13.41 -29.41 5.70
N GLY A 49 12.74 -28.27 5.67
CA GLY A 49 13.12 -27.06 6.39
C GLY A 49 11.93 -26.15 6.66
N ARG A 50 12.14 -25.18 7.54
CA ARG A 50 11.13 -24.17 7.91
C ARG A 50 11.48 -22.85 7.26
N LEU A 51 10.62 -22.35 6.38
CA LEU A 51 10.80 -21.07 5.70
C LEU A 51 10.17 -19.95 6.54
N TYR A 52 11.00 -18.98 6.89
CA TYR A 52 10.61 -17.69 7.45
C TYR A 52 10.89 -16.60 6.43
N ALA A 53 10.06 -15.56 6.39
CA ALA A 53 10.30 -14.43 5.50
C ALA A 53 10.03 -13.07 6.14
N ARG A 54 10.79 -12.08 5.68
CA ARG A 54 10.60 -10.66 5.99
C ARG A 54 10.95 -9.82 4.77
N GLY A 55 9.93 -9.20 4.17
CA GLY A 55 10.12 -8.45 2.91
C GLY A 55 10.69 -9.37 1.83
N GLN A 56 11.84 -8.99 1.26
CA GLN A 56 12.54 -9.77 0.23
C GLN A 56 13.52 -10.81 0.80
N ILE A 57 13.53 -11.05 2.11
CA ILE A 57 14.48 -11.96 2.76
C ILE A 57 13.76 -13.24 3.16
N GLY A 58 14.20 -14.37 2.62
CA GLY A 58 13.84 -15.71 3.08
C GLY A 58 14.93 -16.30 3.97
N ILE A 59 14.55 -16.94 5.06
CA ILE A 59 15.46 -17.61 5.99
C ILE A 59 14.95 -19.03 6.17
N ILE A 60 15.78 -20.02 5.83
CA ILE A 60 15.43 -21.43 5.97
C ILE A 60 16.14 -21.99 7.20
N LEU A 61 15.36 -22.48 8.15
CA LEU A 61 15.83 -23.25 9.29
C LEU A 61 15.72 -24.75 8.98
N HIS A 62 16.52 -25.55 9.67
CA HIS A 62 16.31 -26.99 9.71
C HIS A 62 14.93 -27.31 10.30
N GLU A 63 14.34 -28.44 9.90
CA GLU A 63 12.99 -28.85 10.32
C GLU A 63 12.87 -28.96 11.84
N SER A 64 13.78 -29.71 12.46
CA SER A 64 13.70 -30.07 13.89
C SER A 64 14.70 -29.34 14.80
N SER A 65 15.57 -28.48 14.24
CA SER A 65 16.59 -27.78 15.02
C SER A 65 16.62 -26.29 14.70
N ASP A 66 17.14 -25.49 15.64
CA ASP A 66 17.28 -24.04 15.51
C ASP A 66 18.54 -23.63 14.74
N LEU A 67 18.86 -24.43 13.71
CA LEU A 67 19.97 -24.19 12.79
C LEU A 67 19.47 -23.44 11.55
N VAL A 68 20.01 -22.26 11.31
CA VAL A 68 19.80 -21.54 10.05
C VAL A 68 20.66 -22.16 8.95
N VAL A 69 20.00 -22.78 7.97
CA VAL A 69 20.64 -23.49 6.86
C VAL A 69 21.05 -22.52 5.77
N THR A 70 20.19 -21.56 5.41
CA THR A 70 20.49 -20.60 4.35
C THR A 70 19.63 -19.34 4.45
N VAL A 71 20.07 -18.28 3.75
CA VAL A 71 19.29 -17.07 3.52
C VAL A 71 19.15 -16.80 2.04
N MET A 72 17.97 -16.37 1.60
CA MET A 72 17.60 -16.16 0.20
C MET A 72 17.05 -14.76 0.00
N GLN A 73 17.32 -14.19 -1.17
CA GLN A 73 16.72 -12.93 -1.59
C GLN A 73 15.63 -13.22 -2.62
N TYR A 74 14.39 -12.87 -2.28
CA TYR A 74 13.25 -12.96 -3.18
C TYR A 74 13.06 -11.62 -3.86
N THR A 75 13.49 -11.53 -5.11
CA THR A 75 13.36 -10.31 -5.92
C THR A 75 12.10 -10.32 -6.77
N LYS A 76 11.66 -11.49 -7.23
CA LYS A 76 10.46 -11.64 -8.06
C LYS A 76 9.64 -12.87 -7.65
N PRO A 77 8.30 -12.80 -7.68
CA PRO A 77 7.45 -13.98 -7.57
C PRO A 77 7.68 -14.93 -8.75
N THR A 78 7.20 -16.17 -8.63
CA THR A 78 7.15 -17.08 -9.78
C THR A 78 6.23 -16.50 -10.87
N PRO A 79 6.51 -16.75 -12.16
CA PRO A 79 5.71 -16.21 -13.26
C PRO A 79 4.19 -16.46 -13.12
N ASP A 80 3.79 -17.69 -12.75
CA ASP A 80 2.37 -18.03 -12.56
C ASP A 80 1.68 -17.17 -11.48
N VAL A 81 2.33 -16.98 -10.33
CA VAL A 81 1.78 -16.15 -9.26
C VAL A 81 1.79 -14.68 -9.66
N ARG A 82 2.87 -14.20 -10.27
CA ARG A 82 2.99 -12.83 -10.76
C ARG A 82 1.87 -12.50 -11.74
N ASP A 83 1.64 -13.36 -12.72
CA ASP A 83 0.67 -13.11 -13.79
C ASP A 83 -0.77 -13.10 -13.23
N LYS A 84 -1.10 -14.01 -12.30
CA LYS A 84 -2.38 -13.99 -11.56
C LYS A 84 -2.58 -12.69 -10.78
N VAL A 85 -1.56 -12.22 -10.06
CA VAL A 85 -1.61 -10.95 -9.31
C VAL A 85 -1.74 -9.76 -10.25
N CYS A 86 -1.02 -9.73 -11.37
CA CYS A 86 -1.14 -8.69 -12.40
C CYS A 86 -2.56 -8.61 -12.98
N ILE A 87 -3.17 -9.74 -13.31
CA ILE A 87 -4.55 -9.80 -13.80
C ILE A 87 -5.52 -9.23 -12.76
N TYR A 88 -5.36 -9.62 -11.49
CA TYR A 88 -6.19 -9.11 -10.40
C TYR A 88 -6.04 -7.58 -10.26
N LEU A 89 -4.81 -7.08 -10.11
CA LEU A 89 -4.53 -5.65 -9.93
C LEU A 89 -5.00 -4.82 -11.13
N THR A 90 -4.87 -5.34 -12.36
CA THR A 90 -5.37 -4.66 -13.57
C THR A 90 -6.90 -4.54 -13.54
N LYS A 91 -7.61 -5.59 -13.10
CA LYS A 91 -9.08 -5.55 -12.95
C LYS A 91 -9.50 -4.54 -11.89
N GLU A 92 -8.82 -4.50 -10.74
CA GLU A 92 -9.09 -3.52 -9.69
C GLU A 92 -8.81 -2.09 -10.16
N LEU A 93 -7.71 -1.85 -10.87
CA LEU A 93 -7.40 -0.54 -11.43
C LEU A 93 -8.51 -0.05 -12.38
N ARG A 94 -9.00 -0.91 -13.28
CA ARG A 94 -10.11 -0.61 -14.19
C ARG A 94 -11.44 -0.33 -13.45
N LYS A 95 -11.69 -0.97 -12.31
CA LYS A 95 -12.86 -0.65 -11.47
C LYS A 95 -12.73 0.75 -10.90
N LEU A 96 -11.56 1.09 -10.36
CA LEU A 96 -11.29 2.41 -9.79
C LEU A 96 -11.34 3.52 -10.85
N GLU A 97 -10.82 3.29 -12.06
CA GLU A 97 -10.90 4.24 -13.18
C GLU A 97 -12.36 4.56 -13.57
N ARG A 98 -13.21 3.53 -13.66
CA ARG A 98 -14.64 3.71 -13.94
C ARG A 98 -15.34 4.47 -12.81
N LYS A 99 -15.03 4.12 -11.56
CA LYS A 99 -15.58 4.80 -10.38
C LYS A 99 -15.13 6.27 -10.34
N GLU A 100 -13.87 6.56 -10.64
CA GLU A 100 -13.34 7.92 -10.69
C GLU A 100 -14.01 8.73 -11.79
N SER A 101 -14.15 8.17 -13.00
CA SER A 101 -14.80 8.88 -14.11
C SER A 101 -16.24 9.27 -13.78
N SER A 102 -17.00 8.32 -13.22
CA SER A 102 -18.39 8.56 -12.77
C SER A 102 -18.46 9.61 -11.66
N LEU A 103 -17.67 9.43 -10.59
CA LEU A 103 -17.65 10.34 -9.44
C LEU A 103 -17.18 11.73 -9.84
N SER A 104 -16.10 11.85 -10.61
CA SER A 104 -15.56 13.12 -11.10
C SER A 104 -16.60 13.91 -11.90
N ARG A 105 -17.35 13.25 -12.79
CA ARG A 105 -18.44 13.90 -13.52
C ARG A 105 -19.53 14.39 -12.58
N LYS A 106 -19.99 13.53 -11.66
CA LYS A 106 -21.04 13.88 -10.69
C LYS A 106 -20.60 15.06 -9.80
N THR A 107 -19.43 14.96 -9.18
CA THR A 107 -18.83 16.00 -8.35
C THR A 107 -18.72 17.33 -9.09
N ARG A 108 -18.28 17.32 -10.36
CA ARG A 108 -18.18 18.56 -11.15
C ARG A 108 -19.55 19.23 -11.38
N ILE A 109 -20.58 18.43 -11.69
CA ILE A 109 -21.94 18.96 -11.88
C ILE A 109 -22.47 19.52 -10.56
N THR A 110 -22.39 18.76 -9.48
CA THR A 110 -22.86 19.18 -8.15
C THR A 110 -22.14 20.44 -7.66
N ILE A 111 -20.82 20.54 -7.83
CA ILE A 111 -20.07 21.76 -7.48
C ILE A 111 -20.56 22.96 -8.31
N ALA A 112 -20.83 22.77 -9.61
CA ALA A 112 -21.34 23.86 -10.44
C ALA A 112 -22.72 24.34 -9.97
N GLU A 113 -23.65 23.43 -9.69
CA GLU A 113 -24.98 23.74 -9.15
C GLU A 113 -24.89 24.48 -7.81
N MET A 114 -24.04 24.01 -6.91
CA MET A 114 -23.83 24.65 -5.60
C MET A 114 -23.16 26.01 -5.73
N THR A 115 -22.28 26.20 -6.72
CA THR A 115 -21.64 27.49 -6.99
C THR A 115 -22.66 28.53 -7.46
N VAL A 116 -23.64 28.11 -8.27
CA VAL A 116 -24.77 28.96 -8.67
C VAL A 116 -25.59 29.36 -7.45
N GLU A 117 -26.01 28.41 -6.62
CA GLU A 117 -26.81 28.73 -5.42
C GLU A 117 -26.02 29.59 -4.43
N ARG A 118 -24.74 29.30 -4.22
CA ARG A 118 -23.84 30.13 -3.41
C ARG A 118 -23.83 31.57 -3.90
N SER A 119 -23.69 31.78 -5.21
CA SER A 119 -23.68 33.12 -5.82
C SER A 119 -25.01 33.84 -5.62
N ARG A 120 -26.14 33.12 -5.69
CA ARG A 120 -27.48 33.67 -5.39
C ARG A 120 -27.58 34.12 -3.93
N ILE A 121 -27.08 33.32 -2.99
CA ILE A 121 -27.08 33.64 -1.56
C ILE A 121 -26.15 34.82 -1.27
N VAL A 122 -24.98 34.90 -1.91
CA VAL A 122 -24.08 36.05 -1.82
C VAL A 122 -24.80 37.32 -2.25
N LEU A 123 -25.46 37.33 -3.41
CA LEU A 123 -26.23 38.51 -3.86
C LEU A 123 -27.34 38.90 -2.86
N LYS A 124 -28.04 37.91 -2.28
CA LYS A 124 -29.04 38.14 -1.24
C LYS A 124 -28.43 38.77 0.01
N ARG A 125 -27.24 38.31 0.44
CA ARG A 125 -26.49 38.87 1.57
C ARG A 125 -26.13 40.33 1.33
N GLU A 126 -25.59 40.66 0.15
CA GLU A 126 -25.20 42.03 -0.20
C GLU A 126 -26.39 43.00 -0.24
N ARG A 127 -27.58 42.51 -0.59
CA ARG A 127 -28.81 43.31 -0.58
C ARG A 127 -29.44 43.43 0.82
N ALA A 128 -29.06 42.58 1.77
CA ALA A 128 -29.68 42.52 3.08
C ALA A 128 -29.21 43.69 3.96
N ARG A 129 -30.14 44.31 4.69
CA ARG A 129 -29.85 45.39 5.65
C ARG A 129 -29.80 44.92 7.10
N SER A 130 -30.48 43.81 7.40
CA SER A 130 -30.52 43.24 8.75
C SER A 130 -29.31 42.36 9.01
N VAL A 131 -28.64 42.59 10.15
CA VAL A 131 -27.53 41.77 10.63
C VAL A 131 -27.93 40.29 10.76
N ALA A 132 -29.15 40.01 11.22
CA ALA A 132 -29.64 38.64 11.34
C ALA A 132 -29.71 37.93 9.98
N THR A 133 -30.20 38.61 8.95
CA THR A 133 -30.28 38.07 7.58
C THR A 133 -28.89 37.89 6.97
N ILE A 134 -27.96 38.81 7.22
CA ILE A 134 -26.57 38.72 6.77
C ILE A 134 -25.91 37.47 7.37
N ASN A 135 -26.05 37.28 8.69
CA ASN A 135 -25.48 36.13 9.40
C ASN A 135 -26.08 34.80 8.91
N ALA A 136 -27.39 34.75 8.68
CA ALA A 136 -28.04 33.57 8.13
C ALA A 136 -27.52 33.21 6.72
N CYS A 137 -27.36 34.22 5.85
CA CYS A 137 -26.78 33.98 4.52
C CYS A 137 -25.33 33.52 4.60
N GLN A 138 -24.53 34.08 5.51
CA GLN A 138 -23.14 33.66 5.71
C GLN A 138 -23.05 32.21 6.19
N ALA A 139 -23.90 31.78 7.12
CA ALA A 139 -23.94 30.40 7.57
C ALA A 139 -24.24 29.42 6.42
N LEU A 140 -25.18 29.77 5.53
CA LEU A 140 -25.49 28.97 4.34
C LEU A 140 -24.32 28.90 3.36
N ILE A 141 -23.64 30.02 3.10
CA ILE A 141 -22.43 30.05 2.25
C ILE A 141 -21.36 29.12 2.81
N ASN A 142 -21.10 29.21 4.12
CA ASN A 142 -20.12 28.35 4.78
C ASN A 142 -20.49 26.86 4.67
N GLY A 143 -21.78 26.52 4.79
CA GLY A 143 -22.27 25.15 4.62
C GLY A 143 -22.03 24.63 3.20
N ILE A 144 -22.28 25.45 2.18
CA ILE A 144 -22.00 25.10 0.77
C ILE A 144 -20.49 24.89 0.56
N ASP A 145 -19.66 25.80 1.06
CA ASP A 145 -18.20 25.74 0.91
C ASP A 145 -17.62 24.49 1.59
N LEU A 146 -18.15 24.10 2.75
CA LEU A 146 -17.78 22.87 3.45
C LEU A 146 -18.14 21.63 2.62
N HIS A 147 -19.34 21.59 2.03
CA HIS A 147 -19.76 20.45 1.23
C HIS A 147 -18.96 20.32 -0.07
N ILE A 148 -18.65 21.42 -0.75
CA ILE A 148 -17.74 21.42 -1.90
C ILE A 148 -16.37 20.86 -1.51
N THR A 149 -15.86 21.23 -0.34
CA THR A 149 -14.60 20.71 0.20
C THR A 149 -14.67 19.21 0.44
N GLN A 150 -15.77 18.70 1.01
CA GLN A 150 -16.00 17.27 1.22
C GLN A 150 -16.01 16.48 -0.09
N LEU A 151 -16.77 16.94 -1.10
CA LEU A 151 -16.83 16.31 -2.42
C LEU A 151 -15.45 16.21 -3.09
N ASN A 152 -14.64 17.26 -2.96
CA ASN A 152 -13.27 17.26 -3.47
C ASN A 152 -12.36 16.30 -2.70
N ALA A 153 -12.51 16.21 -1.37
CA ALA A 153 -11.76 15.27 -0.54
C ALA A 153 -12.08 13.80 -0.89
N GLU A 154 -13.35 13.47 -1.11
CA GLU A 154 -13.78 12.14 -1.56
C GLU A 154 -13.15 11.76 -2.90
N LEU A 155 -13.20 12.65 -3.89
CA LEU A 155 -12.58 12.43 -5.20
C LEU A 155 -11.05 12.25 -5.08
N ARG A 156 -10.41 13.01 -4.18
CA ARG A 156 -8.98 12.90 -3.91
C ARG A 156 -8.62 11.56 -3.26
N ALA A 157 -9.42 11.08 -2.31
CA ALA A 157 -9.22 9.79 -1.67
C ALA A 157 -9.27 8.65 -2.69
N LEU A 158 -10.25 8.67 -3.58
CA LEU A 158 -10.37 7.69 -4.66
C LEU A 158 -9.17 7.72 -5.63
N ARG A 159 -8.69 8.91 -5.98
CA ARG A 159 -7.48 9.08 -6.80
C ARG A 159 -6.23 8.52 -6.12
N LEU A 160 -6.12 8.68 -4.80
CA LEU A 160 -5.01 8.14 -4.01
C LEU A 160 -5.06 6.61 -3.96
N GLU A 161 -6.25 6.04 -3.78
CA GLU A 161 -6.47 4.59 -3.84
C GLU A 161 -6.04 4.03 -5.21
N LYS A 162 -6.50 4.65 -6.30
CA LYS A 162 -6.11 4.29 -7.67
C LYS A 162 -4.59 4.33 -7.85
N LYS A 163 -3.94 5.40 -7.37
CA LYS A 163 -2.47 5.55 -7.40
C LYS A 163 -1.76 4.41 -6.66
N ASN A 164 -2.28 3.99 -5.51
CA ASN A 164 -1.67 2.90 -4.74
C ASN A 164 -1.79 1.56 -5.46
N VAL A 165 -2.95 1.25 -6.04
CA VAL A 165 -3.12 0.04 -6.87
C VAL A 165 -2.20 0.07 -8.09
N ALA A 166 -2.08 1.21 -8.78
CA ALA A 166 -1.16 1.37 -9.90
C ALA A 166 0.31 1.16 -9.51
N LYS A 167 0.72 1.66 -8.33
CA LYS A 167 2.06 1.41 -7.78
C LYS A 167 2.29 -0.08 -7.50
N SER A 168 1.32 -0.75 -6.90
CA SER A 168 1.41 -2.20 -6.68
C SER A 168 1.55 -2.94 -8.01
N LEU A 169 0.73 -2.61 -9.02
CA LEU A 169 0.83 -3.23 -10.34
C LEU A 169 2.22 -3.05 -10.98
N ALA A 170 2.81 -1.85 -10.86
CA ALA A 170 4.15 -1.58 -11.38
C ALA A 170 5.24 -2.48 -10.78
N VAL A 171 5.10 -2.86 -9.50
CA VAL A 171 6.03 -3.80 -8.84
C VAL A 171 5.92 -5.21 -9.42
N TYR A 172 4.72 -5.65 -9.77
CA TYR A 172 4.49 -7.00 -10.30
C TYR A 172 4.66 -7.09 -11.83
N SER A 173 4.57 -5.99 -12.57
CA SER A 173 4.72 -5.97 -14.03
C SER A 173 6.18 -5.85 -14.52
N ALA A 174 7.14 -5.63 -13.62
CA ALA A 174 8.56 -5.45 -13.94
C ALA A 174 9.39 -6.75 -13.89
#